data_AF-A0A1G8ILU8-F1
#
_entry.id   AF-A0A1G8ILU8-F1
#
_cell.length_a   1.000
_cell.length_b   1.000
_cell.length_c   1.000
_cell.angle_alpha   90.00
_cell.angle_beta   90.00
_cell.angle_gamma   90.00
#
_symmetry.space_group_name_H-M   'P 1'
#
loop_
_entity.id
_entity.type
_entity.pdbx_description
1 polymer ?
#
loop_
_entity_poly.entity_id
_entity_poly.type
_entity_poly.pdbx_seq_one_letter_code
_entity_poly.pdbx_strand_id
1 'polypeptide(L)'
;MHATNSNPLVLLAKHVTGDWGEIDPEDVVTNEDALEHGLRVLSVYRLPLQVAVEKGAAPAQPSKEADDHDNRIWLITEADRSVTTLLLPEEY
;
A
#
# COMPACT_ATOMS: atom_id res chain seq x y z
N MET A 1 -12.13 -16.27 1.82
CA MET A 1 -11.67 -15.16 2.67
C MET A 1 -10.17 -15.33 2.89
N HIS A 2 -9.35 -14.58 2.16
CA HIS A 2 -7.90 -14.56 2.40
C HIS A 2 -7.65 -13.67 3.63
N ALA A 3 -7.40 -14.29 4.78
CA ALA A 3 -7.03 -13.55 5.98
C ALA A 3 -5.53 -13.24 5.91
N THR A 4 -5.19 -11.99 5.63
CA THR A 4 -3.81 -11.51 5.76
C THR A 4 -3.52 -11.18 7.23
N ASN A 5 -2.31 -11.49 7.71
CA ASN A 5 -1.83 -11.08 9.05
C ASN A 5 -1.33 -9.62 9.05
N SER A 6 -1.64 -8.86 8.00
CA SER A 6 -1.28 -7.45 7.89
C SER A 6 -2.25 -6.59 8.66
N ASN A 7 -1.76 -5.91 9.70
CA ASN A 7 -2.56 -4.97 10.47
C ASN A 7 -2.85 -3.71 9.62
N PRO A 8 -4.13 -3.35 9.36
CA PRO A 8 -4.48 -2.18 8.56
C PRO A 8 -3.97 -0.86 9.16
N LEU A 9 -3.78 -0.80 10.49
CA LEU A 9 -3.21 0.38 11.15
C LEU A 9 -1.73 0.59 10.79
N VAL A 10 -0.98 -0.49 10.50
CA VAL A 10 0.40 -0.38 10.04
C VAL A 10 0.45 0.25 8.65
N LEU A 11 -0.51 -0.10 7.79
CA LEU A 11 -0.63 0.50 6.46
C LEU A 11 -1.00 1.97 6.52
N LEU A 12 -1.96 2.31 7.38
CA LEU A 12 -2.34 3.69 7.61
C LEU A 12 -1.16 4.51 8.17
N ALA A 13 -0.40 3.94 9.12
CA ALA A 13 0.77 4.61 9.68
C ALA A 13 1.80 4.90 8.59
N LYS A 14 2.11 3.91 7.73
CA LYS A 14 3.01 4.10 6.58
C LYS A 14 2.54 5.22 5.66
N HIS A 15 1.26 5.18 5.27
CA HIS A 15 0.65 6.17 4.38
C HIS A 15 0.74 7.59 4.95
N VAL A 16 0.40 7.77 6.23
CA VAL A 16 0.48 9.07 6.92
C VAL A 16 1.92 9.54 7.10
N THR A 17 2.89 8.63 7.19
CA THR A 17 4.32 8.98 7.24
C THR A 17 4.95 9.25 5.87
N GLY A 18 4.19 9.12 4.78
CA GLY A 18 4.69 9.31 3.41
C GLY A 18 5.41 8.10 2.81
N ASP A 19 5.29 6.91 3.41
CA ASP A 19 5.66 5.66 2.75
C ASP A 19 4.53 5.30 1.79
N TRP A 20 4.70 5.59 0.50
CA TRP A 20 3.66 5.37 -0.50
C TRP A 20 3.59 3.92 -1.02
N GLY A 21 4.49 3.05 -0.58
CA GLY A 21 4.58 1.65 -0.98
C GLY A 21 5.07 1.46 -2.43
N GLU A 22 4.42 0.57 -3.17
CA GLU A 22 4.74 0.22 -4.56
C GLU A 22 4.04 1.15 -5.56
N ILE A 23 4.38 2.44 -5.54
CA ILE A 23 3.96 3.40 -6.57
C ILE A 23 5.17 3.91 -7.35
N ASP A 24 4.94 4.28 -8.60
CA ASP A 24 6.00 4.80 -9.46
C ASP A 24 6.45 6.21 -9.01
N PRO A 25 7.69 6.63 -9.34
CA PRO A 25 8.22 7.92 -8.89
C PRO A 25 7.37 9.13 -9.32
N GLU A 26 6.68 9.04 -10.46
CA GLU A 26 5.77 10.10 -10.94
C GLU A 26 4.52 10.23 -10.04
N ASP A 27 4.00 9.11 -9.55
CA ASP A 27 2.88 9.09 -8.61
C ASP A 27 3.29 9.58 -7.22
N VAL A 28 4.54 9.32 -6.81
CA VAL A 28 5.10 9.90 -5.57
C VAL A 28 5.07 11.42 -5.66
N VAL A 29 5.52 11.99 -6.79
CA VAL A 29 5.48 13.45 -7.01
C VAL A 29 4.04 13.95 -7.02
N THR A 30 3.12 13.20 -7.63
CA THR A 30 1.69 13.54 -7.63
C THR A 30 1.11 13.57 -6.21
N ASN A 31 1.50 12.63 -5.35
CA ASN A 31 1.09 12.65 -3.94
C ASN A 31 1.68 13.85 -3.19
N GLU A 32 2.97 14.16 -3.40
CA GLU A 32 3.62 15.32 -2.77
C GLU A 32 2.92 16.63 -3.18
N ASP A 33 2.64 16.81 -4.47
CA ASP A 33 1.88 17.96 -4.97
C ASP A 33 0.45 18.00 -4.39
N ALA A 34 -0.19 16.83 -4.26
CA ALA A 34 -1.49 16.70 -3.63
C ALA A 34 -1.48 17.02 -2.13
N LEU A 35 -0.36 16.81 -1.43
CA LEU A 35 -0.20 17.25 -0.04
C LEU A 35 -0.17 18.78 0.07
N GLU A 36 0.48 19.47 -0.88
CA GLU A 36 0.55 20.93 -0.91
C GLU A 36 -0.78 21.58 -1.31
N HIS A 37 -1.47 21.00 -2.29
CA HIS A 37 -2.69 21.55 -2.87
C HIS A 37 -3.98 21.03 -2.19
N GLY A 38 -3.86 20.16 -1.19
CA GLY A 38 -5.00 19.57 -0.50
C GLY A 38 -5.84 18.67 -1.41
N LEU A 39 -5.21 17.91 -2.30
CA LEU A 39 -5.85 16.92 -3.15
C LEU A 39 -5.74 15.53 -2.51
N ARG A 40 -6.47 14.56 -3.06
CA ARG A 40 -6.40 13.17 -2.59
C ARG A 40 -5.01 12.57 -2.79
N VAL A 41 -4.60 11.67 -1.89
CA VAL A 41 -3.32 10.93 -1.98
C VAL A 41 -3.56 9.43 -2.00
N LEU A 42 -2.65 8.69 -2.64
CA LEU A 42 -2.75 7.24 -2.86
C LEU A 42 -1.50 6.51 -2.35
N SER A 43 -1.67 5.38 -1.68
CA SER A 43 -0.59 4.39 -1.48
C SER A 43 -1.00 3.02 -1.98
N VAL A 44 -0.02 2.22 -2.37
CA VAL A 44 -0.24 0.84 -2.80
C VAL A 44 0.69 -0.07 -2.02
N TYR A 45 0.15 -1.06 -1.33
CA TYR A 45 0.95 -2.04 -0.58
C TYR A 45 0.64 -3.45 -1.00
N ARG A 46 1.69 -4.28 -1.01
CA ARG A 46 1.60 -5.70 -1.28
C ARG A 46 1.43 -6.52 -0.02
N LEU A 47 0.54 -7.51 -0.08
CA LEU A 47 0.30 -8.55 0.91
C LEU A 47 0.98 -9.87 0.51
N PRO A 48 1.34 -10.73 1.48
CA PRO A 48 1.39 -10.46 2.91
C PRO A 48 2.51 -9.46 3.23
N LEU A 49 2.23 -8.41 4.02
CA LEU A 49 3.29 -7.56 4.57
C LEU A 49 4.04 -8.42 5.58
N GLN A 50 5.10 -9.10 5.15
CA GLN A 50 5.92 -9.87 6.07
C GLN A 50 6.53 -8.90 7.08
N VAL A 51 5.94 -8.85 8.28
CA VAL A 51 6.59 -8.24 9.44
C VAL A 51 7.79 -9.11 9.77
N ALA A 52 8.92 -8.45 9.97
CA ALA A 52 10.22 -9.05 10.17
C ALA A 52 10.21 -10.21 11.19
N VAL A 53 10.57 -11.40 10.66
CA VAL A 53 11.32 -12.52 11.27
C VAL A 53 10.57 -13.51 12.17
N GLU A 54 10.44 -14.77 11.71
CA GLU A 54 10.85 -15.96 12.49
C GLU A 54 11.53 -17.04 11.61
N LYS A 55 12.87 -17.09 11.71
CA LYS A 55 13.82 -18.20 11.48
C LYS A 55 13.57 -19.19 10.31
N GLY A 56 14.43 -19.05 9.29
CA GLY A 56 15.12 -20.22 8.72
C GLY A 56 14.62 -20.83 7.41
N ALA A 57 13.74 -20.17 6.66
CA ALA A 57 13.38 -20.61 5.31
C ALA A 57 14.01 -19.67 4.27
N ALA A 58 14.72 -20.25 3.31
CA ALA A 58 15.39 -19.52 2.24
C ALA A 58 14.39 -18.65 1.45
N PRO A 59 14.78 -17.44 1.01
CA PRO A 59 13.91 -16.60 0.21
C PRO A 59 13.69 -17.27 -1.15
N ALA A 60 12.49 -17.80 -1.37
CA ALA A 60 12.02 -18.11 -2.71
C ALA A 60 12.00 -16.78 -3.48
N GLN A 61 12.86 -16.67 -4.48
CA GLN A 61 12.89 -15.52 -5.38
C GLN A 61 11.50 -15.35 -5.98
N PRO A 62 10.84 -14.18 -5.80
CA PRO A 62 9.57 -13.94 -6.45
C PRO A 62 9.86 -13.76 -7.95
N SER A 63 9.40 -14.72 -8.75
CA SER A 63 9.33 -14.61 -10.20
C SER A 63 8.51 -13.38 -10.54
N LYS A 64 9.15 -12.43 -11.25
CA LYS A 64 8.68 -11.08 -11.59
C LYS A 64 7.32 -10.94 -12.32
N GLU A 65 6.58 -12.02 -12.54
CA GLU A 65 5.49 -12.06 -13.54
C GLU A 65 4.33 -12.99 -13.13
N ALA A 66 4.07 -13.18 -11.83
CA ALA A 66 2.77 -13.70 -11.41
C ALA A 66 1.80 -12.52 -11.34
N ASP A 67 0.64 -12.62 -11.98
CA ASP A 67 -0.42 -11.59 -12.03
C ASP A 67 -0.72 -11.06 -10.62
N ASP A 68 -0.16 -9.89 -10.35
CA ASP A 68 0.27 -9.50 -9.00
C ASP A 68 -0.70 -8.56 -8.31
N HIS A 69 -1.79 -8.27 -9.00
CA HIS A 69 -2.87 -7.43 -8.52
C HIS A 69 -3.53 -8.05 -7.32
N ASP A 70 -3.70 -9.37 -7.28
CA ASP A 70 -4.51 -10.08 -6.28
C ASP A 70 -3.99 -9.96 -4.83
N ASN A 71 -2.77 -9.44 -4.67
CA ASN A 71 -2.12 -9.22 -3.39
C ASN A 71 -1.93 -7.74 -3.03
N ARG A 72 -2.49 -6.79 -3.79
CA ARG A 72 -2.31 -5.37 -3.50
C ARG A 72 -3.49 -4.82 -2.69
N ILE A 73 -3.20 -3.81 -1.88
CA ILE A 73 -4.21 -2.97 -1.22
C ILE A 73 -3.89 -1.53 -1.58
N TRP A 74 -4.92 -0.80 -2.01
CA TRP A 74 -4.86 0.64 -2.27
C TRP A 74 -5.39 1.38 -1.05
N LEU A 75 -4.62 2.37 -0.57
CA LEU A 75 -5.03 3.30 0.47
C LEU A 75 -5.24 4.66 -0.18
N ILE A 76 -6.46 5.19 -0.11
CA ILE A 76 -6.81 6.50 -0.64
C ILE A 76 -7.24 7.38 0.53
N THR A 77 -6.61 8.54 0.66
CA THR A 77 -7.08 9.58 1.60
C THR A 77 -7.60 10.77 0.82
N GLU A 78 -8.83 11.17 1.11
CA GLU A 78 -9.50 12.30 0.44
C GLU A 78 -8.78 13.63 0.70
N ALA A 79 -9.07 14.62 -0.16
CA ALA A 79 -8.52 15.98 -0.16
C ALA A 79 -8.56 16.65 1.23
N ASP A 80 -9.70 16.56 1.91
CA ASP A 80 -9.93 17.14 3.23
C ASP A 80 -9.42 16.28 4.39
N ARG A 81 -8.76 15.15 4.08
CA ARG A 81 -8.26 14.14 5.03
C ARG A 81 -9.32 13.59 5.98
N SER A 82 -10.61 13.76 5.66
CA SER A 82 -11.73 13.32 6.51
C SER A 82 -11.97 11.81 6.43
N VAL A 83 -11.57 11.19 5.32
CA VAL A 83 -11.80 9.78 5.01
C VAL A 83 -10.53 9.16 4.44
N THR A 84 -10.19 7.98 4.95
CA THR A 84 -9.21 7.07 4.35
C THR A 84 -9.89 5.74 4.03
N THR A 85 -9.85 5.35 2.76
CA THR A 85 -10.46 4.12 2.25
C THR A 85 -9.36 3.11 1.91
N LEU A 86 -9.55 1.86 2.34
CA LEU A 86 -8.71 0.73 1.93
C LEU A 86 -9.50 -0.06 0.90
N LEU A 87 -8.95 -0.24 -0.30
CA LEU A 87 -9.56 -0.99 -1.40
C LEU A 87 -8.76 -2.26 -1.68
N LEU A 88 -9.49 -3.36 -1.88
CA LEU A 88 -8.95 -4.60 -2.43
C LEU A 88 -8.77 -4.48 -3.95
N PRO A 89 -8.02 -5.41 -4.58
CA PRO A 89 -7.80 -5.41 -6.04
C PRO A 89 -9.07 -5.51 -6.87
N GLU A 90 -10.09 -6.16 -6.30
CA GLU A 90 -11.40 -6.32 -6.92
C GLU A 90 -12.27 -5.05 -6.81
N GLU A 91 -11.86 -4.08 -5.98
CA GLU A 91 -12.64 -2.87 -5.66
C GLU A 91 -12.07 -1.60 -6.32
N TYR A 92 -10.94 -1.71 -7.03
CA TYR A 92 -10.29 -0.63 -7.78
C TYR A 92 -10.51 -0.79 -9.28
#